data_AF-A0A6A4IUV6-F1
#
_entry.id   AF-A0A6A4IUV6-F1
#
_cell.length_a   1.000
_cell.length_b   1.000
_cell.length_c   1.000
_cell.angle_alpha   90.00
_cell.angle_beta   90.00
_cell.angle_gamma   90.00
#
_symmetry.space_group_name_H-M   'P 1'
#
loop_
_entity.id
_entity.type
_entity.pdbx_description
1 polymer ?
#
loop_
_entity_poly.entity_id
_entity_poly.type
_entity_poly.pdbx_seq_one_letter_code
_entity_poly.pdbx_strand_id
1 'polypeptide(L)'
;MELSRISSTRMSSRTLLQPSTSRCKSDPQPYAHHRESTPSFLSRWDTTTALAPFASSSSVDKRSRDNLLKSLVQFPAEFSIPAIEAAERKRNQAILNLTKEIEKLSAENIQLKEETFEADYNFMSMIDQLTSKESEIENLRNELSQLSEEISLSTAKEEEYINNAKSCLHLEKQIETLQKQLSLQKKDFEELASAHAACPSQESIDSALEEVASTYKTCLNAANNQLSQRDRQIAELENRIARKDEELKTVAGELMKQQTDRSVEDMQRQELNIRLSEMDTVVQDRERLIAKMKTLMTRKSVKVNLLLLRIEELERKLEECQKQLEERWNPIKRSVSISNDQLGSPQLKKTWSLEDVINPLVRDGKKSFFHGAGDSHNEDDDSQDLLDETSKLQSDFASTSFVPSYRDILTKIKKIKSKIRHKLDKEIQKRSKASETIEDSRRRFDKTQLEIEEIRKHRHNAEDSRKQILSRVQQEQRLSKIIESSENESRSIAAKILSFDRAMKNLENLEGFIFQTENIQM
;
A
#
# COMPACT_ATOMS: atom_id res chain seq x y z
N MET A 1 66.33 -35.66 35.78
CA MET A 1 65.47 -36.17 36.86
C MET A 1 64.33 -35.17 37.00
N GLU A 2 63.24 -35.44 36.28
CA GLU A 2 61.95 -35.95 36.83
C GLU A 2 61.14 -34.84 37.51
N LEU A 3 59.85 -34.62 37.30
CA LEU A 3 58.82 -35.12 36.38
C LEU A 3 57.63 -34.14 36.56
N SER A 4 56.99 -33.81 35.44
CA SER A 4 55.56 -33.57 35.19
C SER A 4 54.60 -33.25 36.37
N ARG A 5 53.72 -32.26 36.16
CA ARG A 5 52.28 -32.39 36.48
C ARG A 5 51.41 -31.53 35.56
N ILE A 6 50.71 -32.26 34.70
CA ILE A 6 49.61 -31.84 33.83
C ILE A 6 48.30 -32.05 34.59
N SER A 7 47.32 -31.17 34.41
CA SER A 7 45.89 -31.36 34.75
C SER A 7 45.13 -30.49 33.73
N SER A 8 44.44 -30.95 32.68
CA SER A 8 43.49 -32.06 32.46
C SER A 8 42.21 -31.97 33.29
N THR A 9 41.27 -31.16 32.79
CA THR A 9 39.82 -31.27 33.03
C THR A 9 39.13 -30.78 31.74
N ARG A 10 38.69 -31.70 30.88
CA ARG A 10 37.40 -32.42 30.87
C ARG A 10 36.40 -31.70 29.96
N MET A 11 36.30 -32.25 28.75
CA MET A 11 35.32 -31.92 27.73
C MET A 11 33.89 -32.12 28.27
N SER A 12 33.02 -31.14 28.04
CA SER A 12 31.57 -31.26 28.22
C SER A 12 30.91 -31.20 26.85
N SER A 13 30.54 -32.37 26.34
CA SER A 13 29.73 -32.55 25.15
C SER A 13 28.36 -31.91 25.33
N ARG A 14 28.02 -30.92 24.49
CA ARG A 14 26.63 -30.46 24.34
C ARG A 14 26.10 -30.91 22.99
N THR A 15 25.40 -32.03 23.06
CA THR A 15 24.19 -32.41 22.31
C THR A 15 23.83 -31.55 21.09
N LEU A 16 24.10 -32.11 19.92
CA LEU A 16 23.43 -31.81 18.65
C LEU A 16 21.92 -32.06 18.78
N LEU A 17 21.11 -31.02 18.60
CA LEU A 17 19.67 -31.15 18.38
C LEU A 17 19.45 -31.54 16.92
N GLN A 18 18.84 -32.71 16.71
CA GLN A 18 18.40 -33.19 15.41
C GLN A 18 17.29 -32.29 14.84
N PRO A 19 17.28 -32.03 13.52
CA PRO A 19 16.11 -31.47 12.86
C PRO A 19 15.05 -32.56 12.64
N SER A 20 13.86 -32.30 13.17
CA SER A 20 12.65 -33.11 13.01
C SER A 20 12.23 -33.18 11.55
N THR A 21 12.30 -34.37 10.95
CA THR A 21 11.75 -34.65 9.62
C THR A 21 10.24 -34.91 9.71
N SER A 22 9.43 -33.85 9.62
CA SER A 22 7.99 -34.01 9.40
C SER A 22 7.72 -34.24 7.91
N ARG A 23 7.47 -35.50 7.58
CA ARG A 23 6.74 -35.97 6.39
C ARG A 23 5.48 -35.13 6.15
N CYS A 24 5.44 -34.39 5.05
CA CYS A 24 4.21 -34.09 4.34
C CYS A 24 4.33 -34.67 2.93
N LYS A 25 3.69 -35.82 2.72
CA LYS A 25 3.32 -36.29 1.40
C LYS A 25 2.07 -35.53 0.98
N SER A 26 2.14 -34.81 -0.12
CA SER A 26 0.97 -34.38 -0.87
C SER A 26 1.32 -34.50 -2.34
N ASP A 27 0.83 -35.58 -2.94
CA ASP A 27 0.86 -35.83 -4.38
C ASP A 27 0.14 -34.70 -5.12
N PRO A 28 0.58 -34.34 -6.34
CA PRO A 28 -0.17 -33.43 -7.21
C PRO A 28 -1.28 -34.23 -7.91
N GLN A 29 -2.54 -34.02 -7.51
CA GLN A 29 -3.66 -34.41 -8.38
C GLN A 29 -3.89 -33.33 -9.45
N PRO A 30 -4.13 -33.73 -10.71
CA PRO A 30 -4.40 -32.82 -11.80
C PRO A 30 -5.85 -32.32 -11.70
N TYR A 31 -6.05 -31.00 -11.67
CA TYR A 31 -7.37 -30.44 -11.87
C TYR A 31 -7.80 -30.66 -13.33
N ALA A 32 -8.67 -31.65 -13.50
CA ALA A 32 -9.43 -31.88 -14.70
C ALA A 32 -10.33 -30.68 -14.99
N HIS A 33 -10.39 -30.32 -16.27
CA HIS A 33 -11.34 -29.38 -16.83
C HIS A 33 -12.79 -29.77 -16.48
N HIS A 34 -13.41 -29.04 -15.56
CA HIS A 34 -14.87 -28.94 -15.52
C HIS A 34 -15.28 -27.63 -16.19
N ARG A 35 -15.53 -27.76 -17.49
CA ARG A 35 -16.28 -26.81 -18.30
C ARG A 35 -17.74 -26.91 -17.85
N GLU A 36 -18.14 -26.13 -16.86
CA GLU A 36 -19.56 -25.92 -16.58
C GLU A 36 -20.15 -25.09 -17.72
N SER A 37 -20.82 -25.79 -18.62
CA SER A 37 -21.69 -25.23 -19.63
C SER A 37 -22.85 -24.51 -18.95
N THR A 38 -22.79 -23.18 -18.91
CA THR A 38 -23.93 -22.32 -18.63
C THR A 38 -25.02 -22.63 -19.67
N PRO A 39 -26.25 -22.99 -19.27
CA PRO A 39 -27.33 -23.13 -20.23
C PRO A 39 -27.69 -21.73 -20.73
N SER A 40 -27.47 -21.52 -22.02
CA SER A 40 -28.00 -20.40 -22.78
C SER A 40 -29.53 -20.43 -22.73
N PHE A 41 -30.12 -19.72 -21.77
CA PHE A 41 -31.52 -19.30 -21.86
C PHE A 41 -31.64 -18.16 -22.89
N LEU A 42 -31.43 -18.50 -24.16
CA LEU A 42 -31.98 -17.75 -25.29
C LEU A 42 -33.35 -18.35 -25.60
N SER A 43 -34.35 -17.98 -24.78
CA SER A 43 -35.74 -18.09 -25.20
C SER A 43 -35.95 -17.11 -26.35
N ARG A 44 -35.89 -17.66 -27.55
CA ARG A 44 -36.51 -17.16 -28.77
C ARG A 44 -37.88 -16.56 -28.44
N TRP A 45 -38.00 -15.23 -28.44
CA TRP A 45 -39.31 -14.57 -28.48
C TRP A 45 -39.80 -14.67 -29.92
N ASP A 46 -40.46 -15.77 -30.22
CA ASP A 46 -41.26 -15.89 -31.44
C ASP A 46 -42.37 -14.85 -31.37
N THR A 47 -42.30 -13.87 -32.27
CA THR A 47 -43.38 -12.97 -32.64
C THR A 47 -44.51 -13.78 -33.26
N THR A 48 -45.43 -14.29 -32.45
CA THR A 48 -46.78 -14.68 -32.91
C THR A 48 -47.70 -14.91 -31.71
N THR A 49 -48.28 -13.83 -31.20
CA THR A 49 -49.52 -13.93 -30.42
C THR A 49 -50.56 -13.13 -31.14
N ALA A 50 -51.41 -13.86 -31.86
CA ALA A 50 -52.64 -13.35 -32.42
C ALA A 50 -53.48 -12.72 -31.31
N LEU A 51 -53.97 -11.52 -31.56
CA LEU A 51 -54.95 -10.82 -30.74
C LEU A 51 -56.21 -11.69 -30.60
N ALA A 52 -56.40 -12.31 -29.43
CA ALA A 52 -57.70 -12.78 -29.02
C ALA A 52 -58.58 -11.54 -28.70
N PRO A 53 -59.82 -11.46 -29.21
CA PRO A 53 -60.69 -10.34 -28.94
C PRO A 53 -61.19 -10.43 -27.50
N PHE A 54 -60.83 -9.46 -26.67
CA PHE A 54 -61.50 -9.24 -25.40
C PHE A 54 -62.95 -8.81 -25.67
N ALA A 55 -63.87 -9.76 -25.66
CA ALA A 55 -65.28 -9.50 -25.44
C ALA A 55 -65.47 -9.02 -24.00
N SER A 56 -65.29 -7.72 -23.80
CA SER A 56 -65.68 -7.02 -22.57
C SER A 56 -67.03 -6.37 -22.82
N SER A 57 -68.09 -7.06 -22.39
CA SER A 57 -69.42 -6.49 -22.24
C SER A 57 -69.38 -5.47 -21.08
N SER A 58 -68.94 -4.25 -21.36
CA SER A 58 -69.18 -3.13 -20.46
C SER A 58 -70.51 -2.50 -20.85
N SER A 59 -71.51 -2.61 -19.97
CA SER A 59 -72.74 -1.84 -20.10
C SER A 59 -72.40 -0.38 -19.84
N VAL A 60 -72.11 0.38 -20.91
CA VAL A 60 -71.88 1.82 -20.85
C VAL A 60 -73.15 2.47 -20.30
N ASP A 61 -73.04 3.04 -19.10
CA ASP A 61 -74.11 3.78 -18.44
C ASP A 61 -74.56 4.96 -19.31
N LYS A 62 -75.87 5.18 -19.41
CA LYS A 62 -76.48 6.14 -20.35
C LYS A 62 -75.96 7.57 -20.12
N ARG A 63 -75.58 7.92 -18.89
CA ARG A 63 -74.97 9.22 -18.53
C ARG A 63 -73.57 9.43 -19.09
N SER A 64 -72.75 8.39 -19.17
CA SER A 64 -71.40 8.48 -19.76
C SER A 64 -71.49 8.74 -21.27
N ARG A 65 -72.48 8.13 -21.93
CA ARG A 65 -72.80 8.35 -23.34
C ARG A 65 -73.28 9.78 -23.62
N ASP A 66 -74.14 10.31 -22.76
CA ASP A 66 -74.66 11.68 -22.88
C ASP A 66 -73.60 12.76 -22.59
N ASN A 67 -72.64 12.50 -21.70
CA ASN A 67 -71.51 13.41 -21.47
C ASN A 67 -70.52 13.42 -22.63
N LEU A 68 -70.25 12.26 -23.23
CA LEU A 68 -69.45 12.15 -24.45
C LEU A 68 -70.12 12.89 -25.62
N LEU A 69 -71.44 12.73 -25.79
CA LEU A 69 -72.23 13.45 -26.78
C LEU A 69 -72.24 14.97 -26.54
N LYS A 70 -72.30 15.42 -25.28
CA LYS A 70 -72.18 16.85 -24.94
C LYS A 70 -70.80 17.43 -25.24
N SER A 71 -69.71 16.71 -24.93
CA SER A 71 -68.36 17.16 -25.29
C SER A 71 -68.13 17.19 -26.81
N LEU A 72 -68.70 16.24 -27.55
CA LEU A 72 -68.70 16.21 -29.03
C LEU A 72 -69.45 17.41 -29.64
N VAL A 73 -70.53 17.86 -28.99
CA VAL A 73 -71.31 19.04 -29.42
C VAL A 73 -70.63 20.35 -29.03
N GLN A 74 -69.87 20.37 -27.93
CA GLN A 74 -69.23 21.58 -27.40
C GLN A 74 -67.89 21.91 -28.08
N PHE A 75 -67.19 20.91 -28.64
CA PHE A 75 -65.92 21.08 -29.36
C PHE A 75 -65.85 20.25 -30.66
N PRO A 76 -66.73 20.51 -31.65
CA PRO A 76 -66.85 19.67 -32.85
C PRO A 76 -65.58 19.66 -33.72
N ALA A 77 -64.74 20.69 -33.62
CA ALA A 77 -63.47 20.76 -34.34
C ALA A 77 -62.37 19.87 -33.74
N GLU A 78 -62.36 19.71 -32.41
CA GLU A 78 -61.32 18.95 -31.67
C GLU A 78 -61.56 17.42 -31.71
N PHE A 79 -62.82 17.00 -31.90
CA PHE A 79 -63.22 15.60 -32.10
C PHE A 79 -63.56 15.27 -33.55
N SER A 80 -63.21 16.17 -34.48
CA SER A 80 -63.34 15.88 -35.91
C SER A 80 -62.41 14.72 -36.30
N ILE A 81 -62.84 13.87 -37.23
CA ILE A 81 -62.02 12.77 -37.75
C ILE A 81 -60.62 13.27 -38.17
N PRO A 82 -60.46 14.44 -38.83
CA PRO A 82 -59.14 15.00 -39.16
C PRO A 82 -58.27 15.36 -37.94
N ALA A 83 -58.86 15.84 -36.84
CA ALA A 83 -58.13 16.20 -35.62
C ALA A 83 -57.64 14.94 -34.88
N ILE A 84 -58.45 13.88 -34.84
CA ILE A 84 -58.08 12.58 -34.29
C ILE A 84 -56.95 11.96 -35.13
N GLU A 85 -57.08 11.97 -36.46
CA GLU A 85 -56.03 11.50 -37.36
C GLU A 85 -54.72 12.30 -37.19
N ALA A 86 -54.80 13.63 -37.01
CA ALA A 86 -53.62 14.46 -36.77
C ALA A 86 -52.93 14.15 -35.44
N ALA A 87 -53.72 13.94 -34.37
CA ALA A 87 -53.21 13.52 -33.07
C ALA A 87 -52.58 12.12 -33.12
N GLU A 88 -53.19 11.19 -33.87
CA GLU A 88 -52.68 9.85 -34.07
C GLU A 88 -51.38 9.84 -34.88
N ARG A 89 -51.29 10.64 -35.96
CA ARG A 89 -50.03 10.85 -36.70
C ARG A 89 -48.94 11.40 -35.79
N LYS A 90 -49.25 12.38 -34.94
CA LYS A 90 -48.29 12.95 -33.99
C LYS A 90 -47.83 11.93 -32.95
N ARG A 91 -48.74 11.11 -32.43
CA ARG A 91 -48.42 9.99 -31.51
C ARG A 91 -47.53 8.96 -32.18
N ASN A 92 -47.87 8.52 -33.39
CA ASN A 92 -47.09 7.54 -34.14
C ASN A 92 -45.70 8.08 -34.50
N GLN A 93 -45.58 9.37 -34.81
CA GLN A 93 -44.28 10.02 -35.00
C GLN A 93 -43.44 10.05 -33.70
N ALA A 94 -44.07 10.33 -32.56
CA ALA A 94 -43.39 10.30 -31.26
C ALA A 94 -42.92 8.89 -30.90
N ILE A 95 -43.75 7.86 -31.15
CA ILE A 95 -43.38 6.45 -30.98
C ILE A 95 -42.19 6.12 -31.88
N LEU A 96 -42.23 6.50 -33.16
CA LEU A 96 -41.12 6.25 -34.09
C LEU A 96 -39.81 6.91 -33.63
N ASN A 97 -39.87 8.14 -33.13
CA ASN A 97 -38.71 8.85 -32.61
C ASN A 97 -38.15 8.15 -31.35
N LEU A 98 -39.01 7.72 -30.43
CA LEU A 98 -38.61 6.96 -29.24
C LEU A 98 -38.00 5.61 -29.62
N THR A 99 -38.57 4.90 -30.59
CA THR A 99 -38.00 3.62 -31.08
C THR A 99 -36.59 3.81 -31.61
N LYS A 100 -36.34 4.86 -32.42
CA LYS A 100 -35.00 5.18 -32.92
C LYS A 100 -34.02 5.51 -31.79
N GLU A 101 -34.47 6.22 -30.76
CA GLU A 101 -33.63 6.55 -29.61
C GLU A 101 -33.31 5.32 -28.76
N ILE A 102 -34.27 4.40 -28.59
CA ILE A 102 -34.05 3.09 -27.95
C ILE A 102 -33.05 2.25 -28.75
N GLU A 103 -33.17 2.18 -30.08
CA GLU A 103 -32.24 1.48 -30.95
C GLU A 103 -30.82 2.05 -30.82
N LYS A 104 -30.69 3.38 -30.80
CA LYS A 104 -29.41 4.06 -30.60
C LYS A 104 -28.79 3.72 -29.25
N LEU A 105 -29.56 3.84 -28.16
CA LEU A 105 -29.08 3.50 -26.82
C LEU A 105 -28.73 2.02 -26.68
N SER A 106 -29.45 1.14 -27.39
CA SER A 106 -29.14 -0.29 -27.42
C SER A 106 -27.81 -0.56 -28.12
N ALA A 107 -27.52 0.12 -29.23
CA ALA A 107 -26.24 0.01 -29.92
C ALA A 107 -25.08 0.55 -29.05
N GLU A 108 -25.26 1.70 -28.41
CA GLU A 108 -24.29 2.27 -27.47
C GLU A 108 -24.02 1.30 -26.29
N ASN A 109 -25.04 0.62 -25.77
CA ASN A 109 -24.89 -0.36 -24.69
C ASN A 109 -24.12 -1.62 -25.15
N ILE A 110 -24.35 -2.10 -26.37
CA ILE A 110 -23.59 -3.21 -26.96
C ILE A 110 -22.12 -2.83 -27.08
N GLN A 111 -21.83 -1.64 -27.62
CA GLN A 111 -20.46 -1.15 -27.75
C GLN A 111 -19.76 -1.04 -26.39
N LEU A 112 -20.42 -0.48 -25.38
CA LEU A 112 -19.85 -0.39 -24.03
C LEU A 112 -19.57 -1.77 -23.43
N LYS A 113 -20.41 -2.78 -23.70
CA LYS A 113 -20.15 -4.16 -23.25
C LYS A 113 -18.92 -4.76 -23.91
N GLU A 114 -18.73 -4.53 -25.21
CA GLU A 114 -17.54 -4.96 -25.95
C GLU A 114 -16.28 -4.27 -25.39
N GLU A 115 -16.34 -2.95 -25.16
CA GLU A 115 -15.24 -2.19 -24.55
C GLU A 115 -14.90 -2.70 -23.14
N THR A 116 -15.90 -3.03 -22.32
CA THR A 116 -15.65 -3.61 -20.99
C THR A 116 -15.02 -5.00 -21.07
N PHE A 117 -15.45 -5.83 -22.04
CA PHE A 117 -14.88 -7.17 -22.22
C PHE A 117 -13.42 -7.11 -22.67
N GLU A 118 -13.09 -6.20 -23.59
CA GLU A 118 -11.72 -5.96 -24.03
C GLU A 118 -10.84 -5.42 -22.89
N ALA A 119 -11.39 -4.53 -22.05
CA ALA A 119 -10.69 -4.04 -20.86
C ALA A 119 -10.41 -5.18 -19.85
N ASP A 120 -11.38 -6.06 -19.61
CA ASP A 120 -11.22 -7.23 -18.72
C ASP A 120 -10.18 -8.21 -19.26
N TYR A 121 -10.16 -8.44 -20.57
CA TYR A 121 -9.15 -9.29 -21.22
C TYR A 121 -7.73 -8.71 -21.05
N ASN A 122 -7.56 -7.41 -21.29
CA ASN A 122 -6.29 -6.73 -21.09
C ASN A 122 -5.85 -6.74 -19.63
N PHE A 123 -6.78 -6.60 -18.69
CA PHE A 123 -6.51 -6.68 -17.26
C PHE A 123 -6.04 -8.09 -16.86
N MET A 124 -6.67 -9.14 -17.38
CA MET A 124 -6.25 -10.53 -17.13
C MET A 124 -4.84 -10.79 -17.68
N SER A 125 -4.54 -10.32 -18.88
CA SER A 125 -3.19 -10.43 -19.45
C SER A 125 -2.13 -9.72 -18.61
N MET A 126 -2.48 -8.56 -18.03
CA MET A 126 -1.59 -7.83 -17.12
C MET A 126 -1.36 -8.61 -15.81
N ILE A 127 -2.39 -9.26 -15.26
CA ILE A 127 -2.26 -10.14 -14.09
C ILE A 127 -1.30 -11.30 -14.37
N ASP A 128 -1.40 -11.94 -15.53
CA ASP A 128 -0.50 -13.04 -15.90
C ASP A 128 0.96 -12.57 -16.00
N GLN A 129 1.18 -11.38 -16.58
CA GLN A 129 2.51 -10.76 -16.64
C GLN A 129 3.06 -10.44 -15.25
N LEU A 130 2.23 -9.89 -14.36
CA LEU A 130 2.61 -9.61 -12.97
C LEU A 130 2.97 -10.89 -12.22
N THR A 131 2.17 -11.94 -12.36
CA THR A 131 2.41 -13.25 -11.72
C THR A 131 3.71 -13.87 -12.22
N SER A 132 3.98 -13.78 -13.53
CA SER A 132 5.25 -14.21 -14.12
C SER A 132 6.43 -13.43 -13.54
N LYS A 133 6.33 -12.10 -13.42
CA LYS A 133 7.37 -11.26 -12.83
C LYS A 133 7.57 -11.50 -11.33
N GLU A 134 6.52 -11.80 -10.58
CA GLU A 134 6.63 -12.21 -9.18
C GLU A 134 7.41 -13.52 -9.03
N SER A 135 7.19 -14.50 -9.92
CA SER A 135 7.96 -15.75 -9.92
C SER A 135 9.44 -15.52 -10.25
N GLU A 136 9.75 -14.59 -11.15
CA GLU A 136 11.12 -14.19 -11.50
C GLU A 136 11.83 -13.52 -10.30
N ILE A 137 11.13 -12.63 -9.59
CA ILE A 137 11.65 -12.00 -8.37
C ILE A 137 11.96 -13.04 -7.30
N GLU A 138 11.09 -14.04 -7.12
CA GLU A 138 11.30 -15.09 -6.13
C GLU A 138 12.49 -15.99 -6.48
N ASN A 139 12.69 -16.29 -7.77
CA ASN A 139 13.89 -16.99 -8.23
C ASN A 139 15.17 -16.20 -7.94
N LEU A 140 15.18 -14.90 -8.26
CA LEU A 140 16.33 -14.02 -7.98
C LEU A 140 16.62 -13.89 -6.47
N ARG A 141 15.60 -13.91 -5.61
CA ARG A 141 15.78 -13.94 -4.15
C ARG A 141 16.45 -15.23 -3.69
N ASN A 142 16.06 -16.37 -4.26
CA ASN A 142 16.68 -17.66 -3.96
C ASN A 142 18.15 -17.70 -4.39
N GLU A 143 18.48 -17.18 -5.58
CA GLU A 143 19.87 -17.05 -6.05
C GLU A 143 20.71 -16.13 -5.15
N LEU A 144 20.17 -14.97 -4.74
CA LEU A 144 20.83 -14.08 -3.80
C LEU A 144 21.08 -14.74 -2.43
N SER A 145 20.13 -15.55 -1.95
CA SER A 145 20.29 -16.29 -0.70
C SER A 145 21.41 -17.32 -0.81
N GLN A 146 21.50 -18.04 -1.93
CA GLN A 146 22.58 -19.02 -2.18
C GLN A 146 23.94 -18.33 -2.25
N LEU A 147 24.06 -17.24 -3.01
CA LEU A 147 25.30 -16.47 -3.11
C LEU A 147 25.74 -15.89 -1.76
N SER A 148 24.80 -15.43 -0.93
CA SER A 148 25.08 -14.95 0.42
C SER A 148 25.65 -16.04 1.33
N GLU A 149 25.11 -17.27 1.23
CA GLU A 149 25.63 -18.43 1.95
C GLU A 149 27.04 -18.82 1.47
N GLU A 150 27.28 -18.81 0.15
CA GLU A 150 28.60 -19.05 -0.43
C GLU A 150 29.64 -18.01 0.02
N ILE A 151 29.27 -16.72 0.05
CA ILE A 151 30.13 -15.65 0.55
C ILE A 151 30.47 -15.91 2.02
N SER A 152 29.48 -16.23 2.85
CA SER A 152 29.68 -16.50 4.28
C SER A 152 30.65 -17.68 4.50
N LEU A 153 30.50 -18.76 3.74
CA LEU A 153 31.42 -19.91 3.76
C LEU A 153 32.82 -19.55 3.27
N SER A 154 32.93 -18.71 2.24
CA SER A 154 34.21 -18.24 1.70
C SER A 154 34.95 -17.36 2.72
N THR A 155 34.26 -16.41 3.35
CA THR A 155 34.83 -15.54 4.38
C THR A 155 35.31 -16.34 5.59
N ALA A 156 34.55 -17.35 6.02
CA ALA A 156 34.99 -18.23 7.11
C ALA A 156 36.30 -18.98 6.78
N LYS A 157 36.44 -19.45 5.53
CA LYS A 157 37.69 -20.08 5.06
C LYS A 157 38.84 -19.07 4.98
N GLU A 158 38.58 -17.85 4.53
CA GLU A 158 39.59 -16.79 4.47
C GLU A 158 40.13 -16.42 5.86
N GLU A 159 39.26 -16.33 6.87
CA GLU A 159 39.68 -16.12 8.26
C GLU A 159 40.54 -17.28 8.79
N GLU A 160 40.22 -18.53 8.43
CA GLU A 160 41.04 -19.69 8.75
C GLU A 160 42.44 -19.59 8.12
N TYR A 161 42.53 -19.23 6.83
CA TYR A 161 43.81 -19.01 6.16
C TYR A 161 44.64 -17.88 6.80
N ILE A 162 44.00 -16.78 7.18
CA ILE A 162 44.66 -15.66 7.87
C ILE A 162 45.22 -16.12 9.22
N ASN A 163 44.45 -16.88 10.00
CA ASN A 163 44.89 -17.40 11.30
C ASN A 163 46.04 -18.42 11.15
N ASN A 164 46.01 -19.23 10.10
CA ASN A 164 47.09 -20.17 9.81
C ASN A 164 48.38 -19.43 9.40
N ALA A 165 48.27 -18.40 8.56
CA ALA A 165 49.40 -17.55 8.17
C ALA A 165 50.03 -16.83 9.38
N LYS A 166 49.22 -16.32 10.32
CA LYS A 166 49.71 -15.74 11.59
C LYS A 166 50.46 -16.76 12.44
N SER A 167 50.00 -18.01 12.47
CA SER A 167 50.65 -19.10 13.19
C SER A 167 52.01 -19.44 12.58
N CYS A 168 52.10 -19.50 11.24
CA CYS A 168 53.38 -19.68 10.54
C CYS A 168 54.38 -18.56 10.86
N LEU A 169 53.93 -17.29 10.82
CA LEU A 169 54.76 -16.14 11.19
C LEU A 169 55.28 -16.21 12.64
N HIS A 170 54.46 -16.74 13.56
CA HIS A 170 54.89 -16.96 14.94
C HIS A 170 55.97 -18.05 15.03
N LEU A 171 55.80 -19.15 14.31
CA LEU A 171 56.79 -20.23 14.24
C LEU A 171 58.10 -19.77 13.61
N GLU A 172 58.05 -18.95 12.55
CA GLU A 172 59.25 -18.34 11.95
C GLU A 172 60.03 -17.49 12.95
N LYS A 173 59.34 -16.66 13.76
CA LYS A 173 59.98 -15.91 14.84
C LYS A 173 60.62 -16.81 15.89
N GLN A 174 59.97 -17.93 16.25
CA GLN A 174 60.57 -18.89 17.19
C GLN A 174 61.83 -19.53 16.60
N ILE A 175 61.81 -19.93 15.32
CA ILE A 175 62.97 -20.48 14.63
C ILE A 175 64.13 -19.46 14.60
N GLU A 176 63.85 -18.19 14.28
CA GLU A 176 64.87 -17.14 14.28
C GLU A 176 65.50 -16.94 15.67
N THR A 177 64.67 -17.03 16.72
CA THR A 177 65.12 -16.91 18.12
C THR A 177 66.02 -18.08 18.51
N LEU A 178 65.64 -19.31 18.15
CA LEU A 178 66.43 -20.51 18.39
C LEU A 178 67.75 -20.48 17.60
N GLN A 179 67.74 -20.02 16.35
CA GLN A 179 68.95 -19.85 15.55
C GLN A 179 69.92 -18.86 16.19
N LYS A 180 69.43 -17.73 16.73
CA LYS A 180 70.25 -16.77 17.50
C LYS A 180 70.87 -17.42 18.74
N GLN A 181 70.10 -18.22 19.49
CA GLN A 181 70.62 -18.94 20.66
C GLN A 181 71.73 -19.93 20.27
N LEU A 182 71.53 -20.68 19.19
CA LEU A 182 72.47 -21.68 18.70
C LEU A 182 73.76 -21.03 18.15
N SER A 183 73.62 -19.88 17.50
CA SER A 183 74.73 -19.01 17.10
C SER A 183 75.55 -18.54 18.32
N LEU A 184 74.89 -18.10 19.38
CA LEU A 184 75.56 -17.68 20.62
C LEU A 184 76.34 -18.84 21.25
N GLN A 185 75.70 -20.01 21.38
CA GLN A 185 76.34 -21.21 21.91
C GLN A 185 77.54 -21.65 21.08
N LYS A 186 77.44 -21.60 19.74
CA LYS A 186 78.57 -21.89 18.85
C LYS A 186 79.75 -20.97 19.14
N LYS A 187 79.50 -19.67 19.33
CA LYS A 187 80.54 -18.70 19.63
C LYS A 187 81.19 -18.99 20.99
N ASP A 188 80.40 -19.32 22.01
CA ASP A 188 80.93 -19.70 23.32
C ASP A 188 81.80 -20.97 23.22
N PHE A 189 81.41 -21.95 22.41
CA PHE A 189 82.21 -23.15 22.13
C PHE A 189 83.48 -22.85 21.33
N GLU A 190 83.44 -21.95 20.35
CA GLU A 190 84.61 -21.51 19.59
C GLU A 190 85.59 -20.73 20.47
N GLU A 191 85.13 -19.88 21.38
CA GLU A 191 85.98 -19.20 22.37
C GLU A 191 86.60 -20.22 23.34
N LEU A 192 85.84 -21.23 23.77
CA LEU A 192 86.33 -22.33 24.61
C LEU A 192 87.36 -23.19 23.86
N ALA A 193 87.12 -23.50 22.59
CA ALA A 193 88.01 -24.26 21.72
C ALA A 193 89.28 -23.47 21.36
N SER A 194 89.17 -22.15 21.16
CA SER A 194 90.31 -21.25 20.91
C SER A 194 91.20 -21.09 22.14
N ALA A 195 90.60 -21.05 23.33
CA ALA A 195 91.32 -21.12 24.60
C ALA A 195 92.07 -22.46 24.77
N HIS A 196 91.57 -23.53 24.14
CA HIS A 196 92.14 -24.87 24.17
C HIS A 196 93.17 -25.15 23.04
N ALA A 197 93.14 -24.36 21.97
CA ALA A 197 93.92 -24.54 20.74
C ALA A 197 95.04 -23.50 20.58
N ALA A 198 95.56 -22.95 21.68
CA ALA A 198 96.73 -22.06 21.69
C ALA A 198 98.04 -22.79 21.31
N CYS A 199 98.09 -23.34 20.10
CA CYS A 199 99.17 -23.25 19.12
C CYS A 199 98.66 -23.92 17.83
N PRO A 200 98.57 -23.21 16.69
CA PRO A 200 99.32 -23.73 15.55
C PRO A 200 99.91 -22.66 14.62
N SER A 201 100.79 -23.15 13.75
CA SER A 201 101.70 -22.46 12.85
C SER A 201 101.04 -22.00 11.52
N GLN A 202 101.81 -21.15 10.82
CA GLN A 202 101.48 -20.33 9.66
C GLN A 202 100.94 -21.08 8.41
N GLU A 203 101.14 -22.40 8.26
CA GLU A 203 100.70 -23.17 7.08
C GLU A 203 99.19 -23.51 7.09
N SER A 204 98.50 -23.33 8.21
CA SER A 204 97.04 -23.55 8.34
C SER A 204 96.19 -22.38 7.84
N ILE A 205 96.77 -21.18 7.69
CA ILE A 205 96.04 -19.95 7.37
C ILE A 205 95.74 -19.87 5.86
N ASP A 206 96.65 -20.32 5.02
CA ASP A 206 96.50 -20.25 3.56
C ASP A 206 95.48 -21.28 3.03
N SER A 207 95.40 -22.48 3.63
CA SER A 207 94.38 -23.48 3.30
C SER A 207 92.97 -23.06 3.77
N ALA A 208 92.86 -22.38 4.92
CA ALA A 208 91.59 -21.87 5.44
C ALA A 208 91.08 -20.66 4.64
N LEU A 209 91.99 -19.80 4.16
CA LEU A 209 91.65 -18.68 3.28
C LEU A 209 91.13 -19.16 1.91
N GLU A 210 91.67 -20.25 1.37
CA GLU A 210 91.22 -20.83 0.10
C GLU A 210 89.85 -21.52 0.23
N GLU A 211 89.59 -22.16 1.37
CA GLU A 211 88.26 -22.71 1.72
C GLU A 211 87.21 -21.60 1.91
N VAL A 212 87.56 -20.50 2.59
CA VAL A 212 86.71 -19.31 2.76
C VAL A 212 86.44 -18.63 1.41
N ALA A 213 87.44 -18.53 0.52
CA ALA A 213 87.25 -17.97 -0.81
C ALA A 213 86.31 -18.83 -1.67
N SER A 214 86.44 -20.16 -1.59
CA SER A 214 85.59 -21.09 -2.34
C SER A 214 84.12 -21.08 -1.88
N THR A 215 83.90 -21.01 -0.56
CA THR A 215 82.56 -20.93 0.06
C THR A 215 81.91 -19.57 -0.19
N TYR A 216 82.66 -18.47 -0.11
CA TYR A 216 82.15 -17.14 -0.45
C TYR A 216 81.71 -17.06 -1.91
N LYS A 217 82.46 -17.67 -2.83
CA LYS A 217 82.11 -17.73 -4.26
C LYS A 217 80.84 -18.57 -4.51
N THR A 218 80.63 -19.66 -3.77
CA THR A 218 79.40 -20.47 -3.88
C THR A 218 78.19 -19.74 -3.29
N CYS A 219 78.35 -19.09 -2.14
CA CYS A 219 77.31 -18.27 -1.53
C CYS A 219 76.92 -17.07 -2.41
N LEU A 220 77.90 -16.40 -3.03
CA LEU A 220 77.65 -15.29 -3.94
C LEU A 220 76.83 -15.75 -5.16
N ASN A 221 77.19 -16.88 -5.76
CA ASN A 221 76.45 -17.44 -6.89
C ASN A 221 75.03 -17.89 -6.49
N ALA A 222 74.86 -18.49 -5.31
CA ALA A 222 73.55 -18.87 -4.80
C ALA A 222 72.66 -17.65 -4.53
N ALA A 223 73.22 -16.59 -3.92
CA ALA A 223 72.51 -15.34 -3.68
C ALA A 223 72.12 -14.66 -4.99
N ASN A 224 73.00 -14.65 -6.00
CA ASN A 224 72.73 -14.05 -7.30
C ASN A 224 71.62 -14.81 -8.06
N ASN A 225 71.60 -16.14 -7.95
CA ASN A 225 70.51 -16.97 -8.50
C ASN A 225 69.17 -16.71 -7.79
N GLN A 226 69.17 -16.56 -6.45
CA GLN A 226 67.98 -16.21 -5.69
C GLN A 226 67.47 -14.81 -6.04
N LEU A 227 68.38 -13.84 -6.24
CA LEU A 227 68.02 -12.48 -6.64
C LEU A 227 67.36 -12.48 -8.02
N SER A 228 67.95 -13.18 -9.00
CA SER A 228 67.38 -13.30 -10.34
C SER A 228 66.03 -14.02 -10.35
N GLN A 229 65.82 -14.99 -9.46
CA GLN A 229 64.52 -15.64 -9.28
C GLN A 229 63.49 -14.68 -8.67
N ARG A 230 63.88 -13.87 -7.69
CA ARG A 230 63.04 -12.83 -7.09
C ARG A 230 62.65 -11.75 -8.10
N ASP A 231 63.59 -11.31 -8.93
CA ASP A 231 63.32 -10.33 -9.99
C ASP A 231 62.29 -10.85 -11.00
N ARG A 232 62.36 -12.13 -11.36
CA ARG A 232 61.32 -12.76 -12.21
C ARG A 232 59.95 -12.80 -11.54
N GLN A 233 59.90 -13.11 -10.24
CA GLN A 233 58.63 -13.12 -9.48
C GLN A 233 58.04 -11.70 -9.37
N ILE A 234 58.88 -10.69 -9.16
CA ILE A 234 58.46 -9.28 -9.12
C ILE A 234 57.86 -8.88 -10.47
N ALA A 235 58.55 -9.17 -11.58
CA ALA A 235 58.04 -8.86 -12.92
C ALA A 235 56.72 -9.58 -13.23
N GLU A 236 56.53 -10.81 -12.74
CA GLU A 236 55.27 -11.55 -12.91
C GLU A 236 54.13 -10.94 -12.07
N LEU A 237 54.42 -10.50 -10.85
CA LEU A 237 53.47 -9.81 -9.98
C LEU A 237 53.09 -8.43 -10.52
N GLU A 238 54.04 -7.65 -11.02
CA GLU A 238 53.79 -6.35 -11.66
C GLU A 238 52.84 -6.50 -12.86
N ASN A 239 53.08 -7.49 -13.72
CA ASN A 239 52.19 -7.80 -14.85
C ASN A 239 50.79 -8.26 -14.40
N ARG A 240 50.67 -8.92 -13.25
CA ARG A 240 49.39 -9.34 -12.70
C ARG A 240 48.63 -8.18 -12.06
N ILE A 241 49.32 -7.26 -11.38
CA ILE A 241 48.76 -6.02 -10.85
C ILE A 241 48.24 -5.15 -11.99
N ALA A 242 49.05 -4.93 -13.04
CA ALA A 242 48.64 -4.14 -14.20
C ALA A 242 47.36 -4.66 -14.87
N ARG A 243 47.22 -6.00 -14.99
CA ARG A 243 45.98 -6.61 -15.49
C ARG A 243 44.79 -6.37 -14.58
N LYS A 244 44.97 -6.48 -13.26
CA LYS A 244 43.92 -6.25 -12.27
C LYS A 244 43.47 -4.78 -12.22
N ASP A 245 44.41 -3.85 -12.40
CA ASP A 245 44.08 -2.43 -12.48
C ASP A 245 43.23 -2.11 -13.72
N GLU A 246 43.49 -2.76 -14.86
CA GLU A 246 42.70 -2.56 -16.07
C GLU A 246 41.30 -3.20 -15.96
N GLU A 247 41.19 -4.38 -15.34
CA GLU A 247 39.91 -4.98 -14.98
C GLU A 247 39.09 -4.05 -14.05
N LEU A 248 39.72 -3.45 -13.03
CA LEU A 248 39.07 -2.52 -12.12
C LEU A 248 38.57 -1.25 -12.81
N LYS A 249 39.36 -0.68 -13.74
CA LYS A 249 38.92 0.47 -14.55
C LYS A 249 37.70 0.13 -15.40
N THR A 250 37.66 -1.08 -15.96
CA THR A 250 36.53 -1.54 -16.79
C THR A 250 35.26 -1.65 -15.95
N VAL A 251 35.34 -2.30 -14.79
CA VAL A 251 34.21 -2.42 -13.84
C VAL A 251 33.74 -1.05 -13.35
N ALA A 252 34.65 -0.12 -13.08
CA ALA A 252 34.29 1.25 -12.71
C ALA A 252 33.53 1.99 -13.83
N GLY A 253 33.93 1.78 -15.09
CA GLY A 253 33.24 2.32 -16.26
C GLY A 253 31.82 1.76 -16.42
N GLU A 254 31.66 0.45 -16.25
CA GLU A 254 30.34 -0.20 -16.30
C GLU A 254 29.41 0.28 -15.18
N LEU A 255 29.94 0.46 -13.97
CA LEU A 255 29.17 0.96 -12.83
C LEU A 255 28.70 2.41 -13.02
N MET A 256 29.56 3.26 -13.59
CA MET A 256 29.17 4.62 -13.98
C MET A 256 28.05 4.63 -15.02
N LYS A 257 28.10 3.72 -16.00
CA LYS A 257 27.04 3.58 -17.01
C LYS A 257 25.71 3.12 -16.40
N GLN A 258 25.73 2.13 -15.51
CA GLN A 258 24.54 1.70 -14.79
C GLN A 258 23.94 2.83 -13.93
N GLN A 259 24.78 3.67 -13.34
CA GLN A 259 24.32 4.82 -12.56
C GLN A 259 23.64 5.87 -13.45
N THR A 260 24.15 6.13 -14.65
CA THR A 260 23.50 7.04 -15.61
C THR A 260 22.19 6.47 -16.13
N ASP A 261 22.14 5.17 -16.42
CA ASP A 261 20.92 4.51 -16.91
C ASP A 261 19.83 4.54 -15.83
N ARG A 262 20.17 4.27 -14.57
CA ARG A 262 19.25 4.37 -13.43
C ARG A 262 18.71 5.79 -13.23
N SER A 263 19.54 6.82 -13.42
CA SER A 263 19.11 8.22 -13.34
C SER A 263 18.07 8.56 -14.42
N VAL A 264 18.22 8.02 -15.63
CA VAL A 264 17.25 8.19 -16.72
C VAL A 264 15.94 7.48 -16.41
N GLU A 265 16.00 6.25 -15.89
CA GLU A 265 14.80 5.52 -15.45
C GLU A 265 14.05 6.26 -14.32
N ASP A 266 14.77 6.83 -13.35
CA ASP A 266 14.17 7.60 -12.27
C ASP A 266 13.47 8.87 -12.79
N MET A 267 14.05 9.57 -13.77
CA MET A 267 13.38 10.69 -14.44
C MET A 267 12.10 10.26 -15.18
N GLN A 268 12.12 9.12 -15.88
CA GLN A 268 10.94 8.59 -16.55
C GLN A 268 9.83 8.20 -15.56
N ARG A 269 10.19 7.59 -14.43
CA ARG A 269 9.24 7.28 -13.34
C ARG A 269 8.63 8.55 -12.75
N GLN A 270 9.43 9.60 -12.59
CA GLN A 270 8.92 10.89 -12.09
C GLN A 270 7.94 11.52 -13.09
N GLU A 271 8.22 11.48 -14.40
CA GLU A 271 7.30 11.98 -15.42
C GLU A 271 5.97 11.20 -15.42
N LEU A 272 6.02 9.87 -15.31
CA LEU A 272 4.82 9.04 -15.21
C LEU A 272 4.00 9.33 -13.95
N ASN A 273 4.66 9.53 -12.80
CA ASN A 273 3.97 9.90 -11.56
C ASN A 273 3.28 11.26 -11.65
N ILE A 274 3.90 12.24 -12.33
CA ILE A 274 3.25 13.54 -12.57
C ILE A 274 2.00 13.36 -13.43
N ARG A 275 2.08 12.61 -14.53
CA ARG A 275 0.90 12.34 -15.39
C ARG A 275 -0.21 11.59 -14.66
N LEU A 276 0.14 10.63 -13.80
CA LEU A 276 -0.83 9.92 -12.95
C LEU A 276 -1.53 10.90 -11.98
N SER A 277 -0.78 11.80 -11.34
CA SER A 277 -1.36 12.80 -10.45
C SER A 277 -2.32 13.75 -11.19
N GLU A 278 -2.01 14.13 -12.43
CA GLU A 278 -2.91 14.91 -13.27
C GLU A 278 -4.19 14.13 -13.59
N MET A 279 -4.09 12.85 -13.96
CA MET A 279 -5.26 11.98 -14.18
C MET A 279 -6.12 11.85 -12.92
N ASP A 280 -5.53 11.69 -11.75
CA ASP A 280 -6.27 11.60 -10.48
C ASP A 280 -7.11 12.85 -10.23
N THR A 281 -6.57 14.05 -10.52
CA THR A 281 -7.35 15.29 -10.39
C THR A 281 -8.55 15.33 -11.34
N VAL A 282 -8.38 14.84 -12.58
CA VAL A 282 -9.47 14.76 -13.57
C VAL A 282 -10.55 13.77 -13.11
N VAL A 283 -10.15 12.63 -12.55
CA VAL A 283 -11.09 11.63 -11.99
C VAL A 283 -11.87 12.22 -10.82
N GLN A 284 -11.19 12.87 -9.87
CA GLN A 284 -11.86 13.51 -8.72
C GLN A 284 -12.87 14.59 -9.14
N ASP A 285 -12.54 15.38 -10.17
CA ASP A 285 -13.45 16.39 -10.70
C ASP A 285 -14.69 15.77 -11.37
N ARG A 286 -14.52 14.65 -12.09
CA ARG A 286 -15.63 13.87 -12.65
C ARG A 286 -16.50 13.24 -11.56
N GLU A 287 -15.92 12.68 -10.52
CA GLU A 287 -16.65 12.14 -9.37
C GLU A 287 -17.47 13.22 -8.66
N ARG A 288 -16.89 14.41 -8.47
CA ARG A 288 -17.59 15.57 -7.90
C ARG A 288 -18.77 16.00 -8.77
N LEU A 289 -18.62 15.98 -10.09
CA LEU A 289 -19.70 16.26 -11.02
C LEU A 289 -20.83 15.21 -10.93
N ILE A 290 -20.47 13.93 -10.91
CA ILE A 290 -21.43 12.82 -10.76
C ILE A 290 -22.21 12.96 -9.44
N ALA A 291 -21.54 13.31 -8.34
CA ALA A 291 -22.19 13.53 -7.05
C ALA A 291 -23.21 14.69 -7.09
N LYS A 292 -22.85 15.81 -7.77
CA LYS A 292 -23.78 16.92 -8.00
C LYS A 292 -24.99 16.50 -8.84
N MET A 293 -24.77 15.72 -9.90
CA MET A 293 -25.86 15.21 -10.75
C MET A 293 -26.80 14.29 -9.98
N LYS A 294 -26.26 13.35 -9.18
CA LYS A 294 -27.06 12.47 -8.30
C LYS A 294 -27.95 13.30 -7.37
N THR A 295 -27.38 14.31 -6.71
CA THR A 295 -28.13 15.19 -5.81
C THR A 295 -29.27 15.92 -6.52
N LEU A 296 -29.03 16.43 -7.73
CA LEU A 296 -30.06 17.09 -8.53
C LEU A 296 -31.16 16.11 -8.97
N MET A 297 -30.79 14.90 -9.37
CA MET A 297 -31.76 13.86 -9.73
C MET A 297 -32.64 13.47 -8.54
N THR A 298 -32.05 13.28 -7.35
CA THR A 298 -32.81 13.01 -6.12
C THR A 298 -33.77 14.15 -5.79
N ARG A 299 -33.32 15.42 -5.87
CA ARG A 299 -34.20 16.59 -5.65
C ARG A 299 -35.36 16.64 -6.64
N LYS A 300 -35.09 16.37 -7.93
CA LYS A 300 -36.13 16.30 -8.96
C LYS A 300 -37.12 15.18 -8.68
N SER A 301 -36.64 13.99 -8.32
CA SER A 301 -37.48 12.84 -7.95
C SER A 301 -38.41 13.16 -6.77
N VAL A 302 -37.87 13.77 -5.70
CA VAL A 302 -38.70 14.22 -4.56
C VAL A 302 -39.76 15.23 -5.00
N LYS A 303 -39.41 16.19 -5.85
CA LYS A 303 -40.38 17.18 -6.37
C LYS A 303 -41.47 16.52 -7.21
N VAL A 304 -41.12 15.56 -8.06
CA VAL A 304 -42.08 14.78 -8.85
C VAL A 304 -43.04 14.02 -7.92
N ASN A 305 -42.52 13.34 -6.90
CA ASN A 305 -43.36 12.61 -5.93
C ASN A 305 -44.32 13.54 -5.17
N LEU A 306 -43.87 14.73 -4.75
CA LEU A 306 -44.75 15.72 -4.10
C LEU A 306 -45.84 16.23 -5.04
N LEU A 307 -45.54 16.44 -6.32
CA LEU A 307 -46.53 16.83 -7.31
C LEU A 307 -47.55 15.71 -7.57
N LEU A 308 -47.10 14.46 -7.63
CA LEU A 308 -47.99 13.29 -7.76
C LEU A 308 -48.96 13.20 -6.58
N LEU A 309 -48.46 13.29 -5.33
CA LEU A 309 -49.32 13.32 -4.14
C LEU A 309 -50.33 14.47 -4.16
N ARG A 310 -49.95 15.63 -4.68
CA ARG A 310 -50.86 16.78 -4.82
C ARG A 310 -51.93 16.55 -5.90
N ILE A 311 -51.57 15.90 -7.01
CA ILE A 311 -52.52 15.51 -8.05
C ILE A 311 -53.56 14.55 -7.47
N GLU A 312 -53.12 13.50 -6.78
CA GLU A 312 -54.01 12.53 -6.12
C GLU A 312 -54.96 13.20 -5.10
N GLU A 313 -54.48 14.17 -4.32
CA GLU A 313 -55.32 14.94 -3.39
C GLU A 313 -56.37 15.78 -4.12
N LEU A 314 -56.00 16.41 -5.23
CA LEU A 314 -56.91 17.21 -6.05
C LEU A 314 -57.94 16.34 -6.75
N GLU A 315 -57.55 15.16 -7.24
CA GLU A 315 -58.46 14.16 -7.81
C GLU A 315 -59.49 13.72 -6.77
N ARG A 316 -59.06 13.42 -5.53
CA ARG A 316 -59.99 13.06 -4.45
C ARG A 316 -60.97 14.19 -4.10
N LYS A 317 -60.50 15.45 -4.06
CA LYS A 317 -61.37 16.61 -3.83
C LYS A 317 -62.34 16.82 -4.99
N LEU A 318 -61.92 16.55 -6.22
CA LEU A 318 -62.77 16.63 -7.40
C LEU A 318 -63.89 15.57 -7.34
N GLU A 319 -63.55 14.33 -6.98
CA GLU A 319 -64.55 13.27 -6.75
C GLU A 319 -65.55 13.65 -5.64
N GLU A 320 -65.07 14.22 -4.54
CA GLU A 320 -65.93 14.67 -3.43
C GLU A 320 -66.86 15.82 -3.87
N CYS A 321 -66.33 16.82 -4.59
CA CYS A 321 -67.15 17.88 -5.17
C CYS A 321 -68.18 17.33 -6.17
N GLN A 322 -67.81 16.34 -6.98
CA GLN A 322 -68.72 15.68 -7.92
C GLN A 322 -69.85 14.95 -7.17
N LYS A 323 -69.54 14.22 -6.10
CA LYS A 323 -70.55 13.57 -5.23
C LYS A 323 -71.49 14.59 -4.59
N GLN A 324 -70.95 15.64 -3.99
CA GLN A 324 -71.75 16.70 -3.37
C GLN A 324 -72.64 17.42 -4.38
N LEU A 325 -72.16 17.61 -5.61
CA LEU A 325 -72.96 18.16 -6.71
C LEU A 325 -74.09 17.20 -7.08
N GLU A 326 -73.81 15.90 -7.27
CA GLU A 326 -74.86 14.91 -7.57
C GLU A 326 -75.91 14.82 -6.45
N GLU A 327 -75.49 14.87 -5.18
CA GLU A 327 -76.38 14.87 -4.03
C GLU A 327 -77.24 16.14 -3.95
N ARG A 328 -76.68 17.32 -4.26
CA ARG A 328 -77.44 18.59 -4.30
C ARG A 328 -78.35 18.72 -5.51
N TRP A 329 -78.06 18.04 -6.62
CA TRP A 329 -78.89 18.05 -7.82
C TRP A 329 -80.05 17.05 -7.77
N ASN A 330 -80.00 16.03 -6.89
CA ASN A 330 -81.07 15.04 -6.75
C ASN A 330 -82.39 15.62 -6.17
N PRO A 331 -82.40 16.61 -5.25
CA PRO A 331 -83.62 17.31 -4.84
C PRO A 331 -84.11 18.33 -5.88
N ILE A 332 -83.21 19.03 -6.57
CA ILE A 332 -83.57 20.12 -7.49
C ILE A 332 -84.25 19.59 -8.77
N LYS A 333 -83.97 18.34 -9.18
CA LYS A 333 -84.69 17.70 -10.29
C LYS A 333 -86.15 17.32 -9.99
N ARG A 334 -86.61 17.35 -8.72
CA ARG A 334 -88.01 17.05 -8.36
C ARG A 334 -88.87 18.28 -8.08
N SER A 335 -88.28 19.46 -7.98
CA SER A 335 -89.03 20.68 -7.75
C SER A 335 -88.26 21.85 -8.34
N VAL A 336 -88.86 22.48 -9.34
CA VAL A 336 -88.76 23.89 -9.75
C VAL A 336 -88.68 24.00 -11.27
N SER A 337 -89.87 24.16 -11.84
CA SER A 337 -90.15 24.94 -13.04
C SER A 337 -90.01 26.43 -12.69
N ILE A 338 -89.53 27.23 -13.66
CA ILE A 338 -89.79 28.68 -13.87
C ILE A 338 -88.66 29.70 -13.57
N SER A 339 -88.53 30.56 -14.59
CA SER A 339 -88.15 31.98 -14.73
C SER A 339 -86.70 32.44 -14.80
N ASN A 340 -86.47 33.16 -15.90
CA ASN A 340 -85.42 34.11 -16.20
C ASN A 340 -85.35 35.29 -15.21
N ASP A 341 -84.16 35.88 -15.23
CA ASP A 341 -83.76 37.26 -14.92
C ASP A 341 -83.47 37.68 -13.46
N GLN A 342 -82.20 38.09 -13.33
CA GLN A 342 -81.70 39.32 -12.70
C GLN A 342 -81.12 39.32 -11.26
N LEU A 343 -79.98 40.03 -11.21
CA LEU A 343 -79.28 40.71 -10.11
C LEU A 343 -78.34 39.93 -9.15
N GLY A 344 -77.12 40.47 -9.02
CA GLY A 344 -76.37 40.50 -7.74
C GLY A 344 -74.88 40.13 -7.78
N SER A 345 -73.99 41.09 -8.05
CA SER A 345 -72.57 41.08 -7.60
C SER A 345 -72.51 41.26 -6.06
N PRO A 346 -71.37 41.16 -5.29
CA PRO A 346 -69.96 41.14 -5.69
C PRO A 346 -68.97 40.30 -4.81
N GLN A 347 -67.67 40.47 -5.12
CA GLN A 347 -66.46 40.28 -4.27
C GLN A 347 -65.80 38.89 -4.20
N LEU A 348 -64.62 38.77 -4.82
CA LEU A 348 -63.32 38.76 -4.09
C LEU A 348 -62.15 38.81 -5.08
N LYS A 349 -61.56 40.00 -5.20
CA LYS A 349 -60.17 40.18 -5.67
C LYS A 349 -59.24 39.74 -4.53
N LYS A 350 -58.15 39.02 -4.86
CA LYS A 350 -56.78 39.44 -4.48
C LYS A 350 -55.72 38.54 -5.12
N THR A 351 -54.99 39.17 -6.02
CA THR A 351 -53.66 38.88 -6.55
C THR A 351 -52.60 38.91 -5.45
N TRP A 352 -51.66 37.96 -5.41
CA TRP A 352 -50.36 38.15 -4.75
C TRP A 352 -49.25 37.64 -5.66
N SER A 353 -48.34 38.55 -6.01
CA SER A 353 -47.11 38.35 -6.77
C SER A 353 -45.88 38.30 -5.84
N LEU A 354 -44.75 37.95 -6.46
CA LEU A 354 -43.40 37.70 -5.99
C LEU A 354 -42.62 38.98 -5.59
N GLU A 355 -41.46 38.77 -4.92
CA GLU A 355 -40.35 39.69 -4.53
C GLU A 355 -40.52 40.38 -3.13
N ASP A 356 -39.55 40.44 -2.20
CA ASP A 356 -38.08 40.43 -2.30
C ASP A 356 -37.35 40.30 -0.91
N VAL A 357 -36.01 40.11 -0.92
CA VAL A 357 -34.95 40.41 0.10
C VAL A 357 -34.37 39.35 1.09
N ILE A 358 -33.23 38.76 0.68
CA ILE A 358 -31.84 38.73 1.27
C ILE A 358 -31.57 38.67 2.81
N ASN A 359 -30.93 37.55 3.23
CA ASN A 359 -29.86 37.21 4.24
C ASN A 359 -29.10 38.32 5.06
N PRO A 360 -28.19 37.97 6.02
CA PRO A 360 -28.07 36.84 7.00
C PRO A 360 -27.72 37.33 8.44
N LEU A 361 -27.68 36.44 9.45
CA LEU A 361 -27.11 36.77 10.79
C LEU A 361 -26.04 35.76 11.22
N VAL A 362 -24.84 36.30 11.42
CA VAL A 362 -23.61 35.70 11.96
C VAL A 362 -23.71 35.58 13.48
N ARG A 363 -23.11 34.54 14.08
CA ARG A 363 -22.65 34.59 15.47
C ARG A 363 -21.31 33.86 15.64
N ASP A 364 -20.30 34.64 16.00
CA ASP A 364 -18.95 34.22 16.38
C ASP A 364 -18.88 33.66 17.80
N GLY A 365 -17.97 32.70 17.98
CA GLY A 365 -16.86 32.82 18.93
C GLY A 365 -17.02 32.22 20.32
N LYS A 366 -16.13 31.27 20.65
CA LYS A 366 -15.25 31.35 21.84
C LYS A 366 -14.07 30.35 21.78
N LYS A 367 -12.87 30.90 21.97
CA LYS A 367 -11.61 30.21 22.31
C LYS A 367 -11.55 29.91 23.82
N SER A 368 -10.78 28.90 24.21
CA SER A 368 -10.06 28.90 25.49
C SER A 368 -8.71 28.17 25.39
N PHE A 369 -7.69 28.81 25.96
CA PHE A 369 -6.30 28.38 26.18
C PHE A 369 -6.12 27.76 27.58
N PHE A 370 -5.06 26.95 27.77
CA PHE A 370 -4.17 26.67 28.94
C PHE A 370 -3.78 25.17 28.91
N HIS A 371 -2.52 24.83 28.54
CA HIS A 371 -1.32 24.59 29.38
C HIS A 371 -1.35 23.31 30.25
N GLY A 372 -0.26 22.54 30.18
CA GLY A 372 0.10 21.54 31.20
C GLY A 372 0.95 20.40 30.67
N ALA A 373 2.27 20.53 30.80
CA ALA A 373 3.22 19.42 30.69
C ALA A 373 3.01 18.41 31.83
N GLY A 374 3.29 17.14 31.57
CA GLY A 374 3.28 16.09 32.58
C GLY A 374 3.76 14.77 31.99
N ASP A 375 4.95 14.36 32.39
CA ASP A 375 5.52 13.03 32.19
C ASP A 375 4.51 11.92 32.50
N SER A 376 4.44 10.90 31.65
CA SER A 376 3.86 9.60 32.00
C SER A 376 4.57 8.48 31.25
N HIS A 377 5.80 8.18 31.68
CA HIS A 377 6.29 6.81 31.63
C HIS A 377 5.33 5.96 32.48
N ASN A 378 4.40 5.25 31.83
CA ASN A 378 3.70 4.02 32.29
C ASN A 378 2.42 3.67 31.49
N GLU A 379 2.04 4.39 30.42
CA GLU A 379 0.73 4.19 29.74
C GLU A 379 0.65 3.08 28.66
N ASP A 380 1.69 2.25 28.45
CA ASP A 380 1.64 1.21 27.41
C ASP A 380 0.78 -0.02 27.80
N ASP A 381 0.43 -0.21 29.08
CA ASP A 381 -0.34 -1.37 29.58
C ASP A 381 -1.85 -1.28 29.23
N ASP A 382 -2.42 -0.07 29.19
CA ASP A 382 -3.87 0.13 28.98
C ASP A 382 -4.35 -0.13 27.53
N SER A 383 -3.43 -0.23 26.56
CA SER A 383 -3.82 -0.34 25.15
C SER A 383 -4.30 -1.75 24.79
N GLN A 384 -3.67 -2.75 25.41
CA GLN A 384 -4.05 -4.15 25.24
C GLN A 384 -5.37 -4.45 25.98
N ASP A 385 -5.54 -3.88 27.18
CA ASP A 385 -6.78 -3.99 27.96
C ASP A 385 -8.02 -3.51 27.20
N LEU A 386 -7.89 -2.48 26.34
CA LEU A 386 -9.00 -1.99 25.52
C LEU A 386 -9.33 -2.90 24.34
N LEU A 387 -8.31 -3.51 23.73
CA LEU A 387 -8.52 -4.52 22.68
C LEU A 387 -9.17 -5.77 23.28
N ASP A 388 -8.73 -6.18 24.47
CA ASP A 388 -9.28 -7.30 25.21
C ASP A 388 -10.71 -7.00 25.71
N GLU A 389 -11.00 -5.77 26.17
CA GLU A 389 -12.36 -5.32 26.51
C GLU A 389 -13.28 -5.36 25.28
N THR A 390 -12.76 -5.04 24.10
CA THR A 390 -13.50 -5.11 22.82
C THR A 390 -13.77 -6.55 22.40
N SER A 391 -12.74 -7.41 22.44
CA SER A 391 -12.86 -8.84 22.11
C SER A 391 -13.77 -9.57 23.09
N LYS A 392 -13.70 -9.24 24.39
CA LYS A 392 -14.60 -9.77 25.41
C LYS A 392 -16.04 -9.35 25.16
N LEU A 393 -16.30 -8.08 24.82
CA LEU A 393 -17.65 -7.62 24.50
C LEU A 393 -18.24 -8.32 23.26
N GLN A 394 -17.41 -8.61 22.26
CA GLN A 394 -17.82 -9.41 21.09
C GLN A 394 -18.10 -10.87 21.45
N SER A 395 -17.26 -11.48 22.28
CA SER A 395 -17.43 -12.86 22.76
C SER A 395 -18.67 -13.02 23.64
N ASP A 396 -18.89 -12.08 24.57
CA ASP A 396 -20.07 -12.05 25.44
C ASP A 396 -21.36 -11.91 24.62
N PHE A 397 -21.33 -11.14 23.53
CA PHE A 397 -22.47 -11.00 22.61
C PHE A 397 -22.73 -12.28 21.79
N ALA A 398 -21.68 -13.02 21.42
CA ALA A 398 -21.79 -14.27 20.68
C ALA A 398 -22.21 -15.48 21.56
N SER A 399 -21.99 -15.42 22.87
CA SER A 399 -22.11 -16.57 23.80
C SER A 399 -23.31 -16.51 24.74
N THR A 400 -24.03 -15.39 24.85
CA THR A 400 -25.10 -15.24 25.85
C THR A 400 -26.48 -15.68 25.34
N SER A 401 -27.09 -16.64 26.03
CA SER A 401 -28.51 -17.00 25.98
C SER A 401 -29.41 -16.04 26.78
N PHE A 402 -28.81 -15.02 27.40
CA PHE A 402 -29.47 -14.04 28.25
C PHE A 402 -29.18 -12.65 27.72
N VAL A 403 -30.17 -11.99 27.12
CA VAL A 403 -30.01 -10.69 26.45
C VAL A 403 -29.87 -9.59 27.52
N PRO A 404 -28.67 -8.99 27.73
CA PRO A 404 -28.57 -7.76 28.50
C PRO A 404 -29.39 -6.68 27.79
N SER A 405 -29.95 -5.71 28.53
CA SER A 405 -30.70 -4.61 27.90
C SER A 405 -29.87 -3.97 26.78
N TYR A 406 -30.42 -3.90 25.56
CA TYR A 406 -29.74 -3.30 24.41
C TYR A 406 -29.17 -1.90 24.70
N ARG A 407 -29.86 -1.16 25.59
CA ARG A 407 -29.43 0.16 26.07
C ARG A 407 -28.12 0.13 26.87
N ASP A 408 -27.89 -0.89 27.68
CA ASP A 408 -26.67 -1.05 28.47
C ASP A 408 -25.49 -1.43 27.59
N ILE A 409 -25.72 -2.28 26.59
CA ILE A 409 -24.70 -2.67 25.60
C ILE A 409 -24.30 -1.47 24.75
N LEU A 410 -25.26 -0.69 24.23
CA LEU A 410 -24.99 0.53 23.48
C LEU A 410 -24.22 1.57 24.32
N THR A 411 -24.51 1.67 25.62
CA THR A 411 -23.78 2.57 26.53
C THR A 411 -22.34 2.11 26.72
N LYS A 412 -22.10 0.79 26.88
CA LYS A 412 -20.75 0.21 26.92
C LYS A 412 -19.99 0.44 25.60
N ILE A 413 -20.62 0.19 24.45
CA ILE A 413 -20.03 0.42 23.13
C ILE A 413 -19.61 1.89 22.97
N LYS A 414 -20.49 2.84 23.33
CA LYS A 414 -20.17 4.28 23.28
C LYS A 414 -18.99 4.65 24.18
N LYS A 415 -18.91 4.08 25.39
CA LYS A 415 -17.79 4.29 26.31
C LYS A 415 -16.48 3.75 25.73
N ILE A 416 -16.48 2.53 25.20
CA ILE A 416 -15.29 1.91 24.60
C ILE A 416 -14.85 2.71 23.35
N LYS A 417 -15.78 3.07 22.45
CA LYS A 417 -15.49 3.93 21.29
C LYS A 417 -14.88 5.28 21.67
N SER A 418 -15.31 5.88 22.78
CA SER A 418 -14.73 7.13 23.28
C SER A 418 -13.29 6.93 23.76
N LYS A 419 -13.00 5.84 24.47
CA LYS A 419 -11.64 5.51 24.91
C LYS A 419 -10.70 5.20 23.74
N ILE A 420 -11.17 4.42 22.77
CA ILE A 420 -10.38 4.07 21.57
C ILE A 420 -10.08 5.32 20.76
N ARG A 421 -11.06 6.22 20.52
CA ARG A 421 -10.81 7.49 19.82
C ARG A 421 -9.74 8.34 20.51
N HIS A 422 -9.82 8.47 21.84
CA HIS A 422 -8.82 9.23 22.59
C HIS A 422 -7.41 8.64 22.49
N LYS A 423 -7.27 7.31 22.58
CA LYS A 423 -5.97 6.63 22.42
C LYS A 423 -5.48 6.67 20.97
N LEU A 424 -6.37 6.56 19.99
CA LEU A 424 -6.07 6.73 18.56
C LEU A 424 -5.50 8.12 18.28
N ASP A 425 -6.13 9.19 18.79
CA ASP A 425 -5.64 10.56 18.64
C ASP A 425 -4.26 10.75 19.28
N LYS A 426 -4.02 10.15 20.47
CA LYS A 426 -2.70 10.13 21.11
C LYS A 426 -1.64 9.44 20.23
N GLU A 427 -1.93 8.27 19.68
CA GLU A 427 -1.00 7.53 18.82
C GLU A 427 -0.76 8.24 17.48
N ILE A 428 -1.78 8.88 16.88
CA ILE A 428 -1.61 9.74 15.70
C ILE A 428 -0.67 10.91 16.03
N GLN A 429 -0.82 11.53 17.20
CA GLN A 429 0.08 12.59 17.64
C GLN A 429 1.52 12.11 17.85
N LYS A 430 1.71 10.92 18.44
CA LYS A 430 3.04 10.29 18.57
C LYS A 430 3.66 10.03 17.20
N ARG A 431 2.89 9.48 16.26
CA ARG A 431 3.35 9.24 14.88
C ARG A 431 3.78 10.54 14.19
N SER A 432 3.03 11.62 14.38
CA SER A 432 3.38 12.94 13.85
C SER A 432 4.73 13.42 14.37
N LYS A 433 4.99 13.28 15.68
CA LYS A 433 6.28 13.66 16.29
C LYS A 433 7.45 12.79 15.81
N ALA A 434 7.23 11.49 15.67
CA ALA A 434 8.23 10.57 15.12
C ALA A 434 8.58 10.95 13.66
N SER A 435 7.57 11.26 12.85
CA SER A 435 7.76 11.72 11.47
C SER A 435 8.56 13.03 11.38
N GLU A 436 8.26 14.00 12.23
CA GLU A 436 9.00 15.27 12.31
C GLU A 436 10.47 15.04 12.70
N THR A 437 10.72 14.12 13.64
CA THR A 437 12.08 13.75 14.08
C THR A 437 12.87 13.07 12.95
N ILE A 438 12.23 12.18 12.19
CA ILE A 438 12.83 11.53 11.01
C ILE A 438 13.19 12.59 9.98
N GLU A 439 12.28 13.50 9.66
CA GLU A 439 12.49 14.54 8.65
C GLU A 439 13.60 15.52 9.04
N ASP A 440 13.64 15.98 10.30
CA ASP A 440 14.73 16.83 10.79
C ASP A 440 16.08 16.10 10.76
N SER A 441 16.10 14.82 11.16
CA SER A 441 17.32 14.01 11.15
C SER A 441 17.83 13.77 9.72
N ARG A 442 16.93 13.52 8.76
CA ARG A 442 17.28 13.39 7.33
C ARG A 442 17.85 14.69 6.76
N ARG A 443 17.23 15.84 7.06
CA ARG A 443 17.78 17.15 6.63
C ARG A 443 19.20 17.38 7.18
N ARG A 444 19.45 17.03 8.44
CA ARG A 444 20.79 17.13 9.05
C ARG A 444 21.77 16.14 8.43
N PHE A 445 21.30 14.95 8.07
CA PHE A 445 22.10 13.92 7.41
C PHE A 445 22.57 14.42 6.03
N ASP A 446 21.65 14.90 5.20
CA ASP A 446 21.96 15.45 3.87
C ASP A 446 22.93 16.63 3.96
N LYS A 447 22.72 17.53 4.93
CA LYS A 447 23.65 18.63 5.19
C LYS A 447 25.05 18.13 5.56
N THR A 448 25.13 17.11 6.41
CA THR A 448 26.42 16.51 6.82
C THR A 448 27.14 15.89 5.62
N GLN A 449 26.41 15.25 4.70
CA GLN A 449 26.98 14.70 3.46
C GLN A 449 27.51 15.79 2.53
N LEU A 450 26.79 16.89 2.37
CA LEU A 450 27.25 18.05 1.60
C LEU A 450 28.53 18.64 2.19
N GLU A 451 28.61 18.77 3.51
CA GLU A 451 29.81 19.27 4.19
C GLU A 451 31.02 18.33 3.99
N ILE A 452 30.82 17.01 4.02
CA ILE A 452 31.88 16.03 3.70
C ILE A 452 32.39 16.24 2.28
N GLU A 453 31.49 16.43 1.32
CA GLU A 453 31.84 16.63 -0.08
C GLU A 453 32.54 17.97 -0.33
N GLU A 454 32.16 19.02 0.39
CA GLU A 454 32.82 20.32 0.35
C GLU A 454 34.27 20.24 0.88
N ILE A 455 34.48 19.56 2.01
CA ILE A 455 35.82 19.32 2.58
C ILE A 455 36.68 18.49 1.60
N ARG A 456 36.08 17.53 0.88
CA ARG A 456 36.78 16.75 -0.14
C ARG A 456 37.26 17.61 -1.32
N LYS A 457 36.48 18.62 -1.71
CA LYS A 457 36.79 19.52 -2.83
C LYS A 457 37.88 20.56 -2.51
N HIS A 458 37.95 21.06 -1.27
CA HIS A 458 38.81 22.19 -0.90
C HIS A 458 40.14 21.78 -0.23
N ARG A 459 40.71 20.64 -0.63
CA ARG A 459 41.93 20.09 0.00
C ARG A 459 43.14 21.02 -0.16
N HIS A 460 43.48 21.74 0.90
CA HIS A 460 44.76 22.45 1.01
C HIS A 460 45.70 21.84 2.06
N ASN A 461 45.18 21.03 2.99
CA ASN A 461 45.96 20.23 3.95
C ASN A 461 45.34 18.83 4.14
N ALA A 462 46.05 17.78 3.77
CA ALA A 462 45.52 16.41 3.71
C ALA A 462 45.17 15.81 5.09
N GLU A 463 45.96 16.15 6.13
CA GLU A 463 45.82 15.60 7.48
C GLU A 463 44.59 16.18 8.21
N ASP A 464 44.40 17.50 8.16
CA ASP A 464 43.27 18.19 8.81
C ASP A 464 41.93 17.87 8.12
N SER A 465 41.94 17.80 6.79
CA SER A 465 40.76 17.41 6.01
C SER A 465 40.31 15.99 6.37
N ARG A 466 41.25 15.06 6.61
CA ARG A 466 40.95 13.67 7.00
C ARG A 466 40.28 13.60 8.37
N LYS A 467 40.77 14.36 9.35
CA LYS A 467 40.16 14.41 10.70
C LYS A 467 38.74 15.00 10.68
N GLN A 468 38.53 16.07 9.91
CA GLN A 468 37.21 16.69 9.76
C GLN A 468 36.21 15.75 9.06
N ILE A 469 36.63 15.07 7.99
CA ILE A 469 35.81 14.07 7.30
C ILE A 469 35.42 12.94 8.27
N LEU A 470 36.38 12.39 9.03
CA LEU A 470 36.11 11.33 10.01
C LEU A 470 35.07 11.77 11.06
N SER A 471 35.18 13.00 11.57
CA SER A 471 34.22 13.54 12.53
C SER A 471 32.81 13.66 11.94
N ARG A 472 32.68 14.08 10.67
CA ARG A 472 31.39 14.23 9.99
C ARG A 472 30.78 12.89 9.59
N VAL A 473 31.59 11.91 9.20
CA VAL A 473 31.15 10.52 8.98
C VAL A 473 30.62 9.89 10.28
N GLN A 474 31.25 10.16 11.42
CA GLN A 474 30.71 9.70 12.72
C GLN A 474 29.36 10.36 13.05
N GLN A 475 29.19 11.63 12.71
CA GLN A 475 27.91 12.34 12.87
C GLN A 475 26.83 11.78 11.94
N GLU A 476 27.18 11.47 10.69
CA GLU A 476 26.32 10.80 9.71
C GLU A 476 25.83 9.45 10.25
N GLN A 477 26.73 8.63 10.80
CA GLN A 477 26.39 7.34 11.43
C GLN A 477 25.45 7.51 12.62
N ARG A 478 25.64 8.54 13.45
CA ARG A 478 24.73 8.84 14.58
C ARG A 478 23.33 9.23 14.09
N LEU A 479 23.25 10.07 13.07
CA LEU A 479 21.98 10.49 12.46
C LEU A 479 21.26 9.31 11.80
N SER A 480 22.00 8.45 11.11
CA SER A 480 21.45 7.21 10.52
C SER A 480 20.80 6.31 11.57
N LYS A 481 21.45 6.09 12.73
CA LYS A 481 20.87 5.32 13.85
C LYS A 481 19.61 5.97 14.44
N ILE A 482 19.58 7.31 14.53
CA ILE A 482 18.39 8.04 15.02
C ILE A 482 17.22 7.86 14.04
N ILE A 483 17.49 7.97 12.73
CA ILE A 483 16.49 7.75 11.67
C ILE A 483 15.95 6.33 11.75
N GLU A 484 16.81 5.31 11.80
CA GLU A 484 16.41 3.91 11.87
C GLU A 484 15.56 3.62 13.12
N SER A 485 15.99 4.10 14.30
CA SER A 485 15.24 3.96 15.55
C SER A 485 13.85 4.62 15.46
N SER A 486 13.78 5.83 14.90
CA SER A 486 12.53 6.59 14.78
C SER A 486 11.59 5.97 13.74
N GLU A 487 12.12 5.38 12.66
CA GLU A 487 11.34 4.65 11.66
C GLU A 487 10.75 3.36 12.23
N ASN A 488 11.51 2.63 13.06
CA ASN A 488 11.02 1.45 13.77
C ASN A 488 9.90 1.84 14.76
N GLU A 489 10.06 2.94 15.50
CA GLU A 489 9.01 3.48 16.37
C GLU A 489 7.75 3.88 15.57
N SER A 490 7.91 4.59 14.45
CA SER A 490 6.83 4.99 13.56
C SER A 490 6.05 3.77 13.01
N ARG A 491 6.76 2.69 12.64
CA ARG A 491 6.14 1.41 12.22
C ARG A 491 5.35 0.75 13.34
N SER A 492 5.89 0.74 14.56
CA SER A 492 5.20 0.20 15.75
C SER A 492 3.90 0.99 16.05
N ILE A 493 3.97 2.33 16.01
CA ILE A 493 2.80 3.20 16.20
C ILE A 493 1.76 2.97 15.09
N ALA A 494 2.20 2.83 13.83
CA ALA A 494 1.29 2.54 12.71
C ALA A 494 0.53 1.22 12.91
N ALA A 495 1.18 0.18 13.43
CA ALA A 495 0.53 -1.08 13.77
C ALA A 495 -0.52 -0.91 14.88
N LYS A 496 -0.21 -0.12 15.94
CA LYS A 496 -1.17 0.22 17.01
C LYS A 496 -2.40 0.96 16.45
N ILE A 497 -2.19 1.98 15.61
CA ILE A 497 -3.27 2.73 14.95
C ILE A 497 -4.20 1.78 14.17
N LEU A 498 -3.62 0.90 13.34
CA LEU A 498 -4.40 -0.08 12.57
C LEU A 498 -5.22 -1.03 13.47
N SER A 499 -4.69 -1.41 14.64
CA SER A 499 -5.43 -2.23 15.60
C SER A 499 -6.64 -1.50 16.19
N PHE A 500 -6.49 -0.21 16.51
CA PHE A 500 -7.58 0.64 17.00
C PHE A 500 -8.64 0.89 15.93
N ASP A 501 -8.25 1.12 14.67
CA ASP A 501 -9.19 1.29 13.56
C ASP A 501 -10.04 0.02 13.34
N ARG A 502 -9.41 -1.17 13.41
CA ARG A 502 -10.13 -2.46 13.35
C ARG A 502 -11.10 -2.61 14.52
N ALA A 503 -10.68 -2.27 15.74
CA ALA A 503 -11.53 -2.33 16.92
C ALA A 503 -12.73 -1.36 16.80
N MET A 504 -12.53 -0.14 16.28
CA MET A 504 -13.60 0.81 16.00
C MET A 504 -14.61 0.27 15.00
N LYS A 505 -14.14 -0.27 13.87
CA LYS A 505 -15.01 -0.87 12.84
C LYS A 505 -15.82 -2.05 13.38
N ASN A 506 -15.20 -2.87 14.21
CA ASN A 506 -15.85 -3.98 14.90
C ASN A 506 -16.98 -3.51 15.82
N LEU A 507 -16.76 -2.43 16.59
CA LEU A 507 -17.78 -1.83 17.45
C LEU A 507 -18.90 -1.15 16.65
N GLU A 508 -18.60 -0.58 15.49
CA GLU A 508 -19.60 -0.04 14.54
C GLU A 508 -20.48 -1.14 13.95
N ASN A 509 -19.89 -2.26 13.56
CA ASN A 509 -20.65 -3.42 13.07
C ASN A 509 -21.57 -3.98 14.16
N LEU A 510 -21.08 -4.08 15.40
CA LEU A 510 -21.86 -4.55 16.55
C LEU A 510 -23.02 -3.59 16.88
N GLU A 511 -22.76 -2.28 16.88
CA GLU A 511 -23.80 -1.26 17.06
C GLU A 511 -24.85 -1.33 15.95
N GLY A 512 -24.45 -1.50 14.69
CA GLY A 512 -25.36 -1.68 13.56
C GLY A 512 -26.23 -2.92 13.68
N PHE A 513 -25.66 -4.04 14.14
CA PHE A 513 -26.40 -5.28 14.39
C PHE A 513 -27.44 -5.11 15.51
N ILE A 514 -27.09 -4.41 16.58
CA ILE A 514 -28.01 -4.10 17.69
C ILE A 514 -29.20 -3.25 17.20
N PHE A 515 -28.94 -2.20 16.40
CA PHE A 515 -30.01 -1.37 15.84
C PHE A 515 -30.93 -2.13 14.86
N GLN A 516 -30.40 -3.10 14.12
CA GLN A 516 -31.21 -3.94 13.23
C GLN A 516 -32.10 -4.91 14.02
N THR A 517 -31.60 -5.48 15.11
CA THR A 517 -32.37 -6.41 15.96
C THR A 517 -33.46 -5.70 16.77
N GLU A 518 -33.21 -4.48 17.23
CA GLU A 518 -34.23 -3.66 17.93
C GLU A 518 -35.39 -3.26 16.99
N ASN A 519 -35.12 -2.98 15.71
CA ASN A 519 -36.14 -2.66 14.71
C ASN A 519 -36.98 -3.86 14.23
N ILE A 520 -36.55 -5.10 14.48
CA ILE A 520 -37.30 -6.33 14.15
C ILE A 520 -38.24 -6.73 15.30
N GLN A 521 -37.99 -6.23 16.53
CA GLN A 521 -38.79 -6.51 17.72
C GLN A 521 -39.87 -5.45 18.03
N MET A 522 -39.86 -4.31 17.34
CA MET A 522 -40.95 -3.33 17.29
C MET A 522 -41.86 -3.58 16.10
#